data_AF-A0A150H8N7-F1
#
_entry.id   AF-A0A150H8N7-F1
#
_cell.length_a   1.000
_cell.length_b   1.000
_cell.length_c   1.000
_cell.angle_alpha   90.00
_cell.angle_beta   90.00
_cell.angle_gamma   90.00
#
_symmetry.space_group_name_H-M   'P 1'
#
loop_
_entity.id
_entity.type
_entity.pdbx_description
1 polymer ?
#
loop_
_entity_poly.entity_id
_entity_poly.type
_entity_poly.pdbx_seq_one_letter_code
_entity_poly.pdbx_strand_id
1 'polypeptide(L)' 'MFPTQVGMSPVQPVYMHYSQPFNVLGWPAVVVPWHTTDSAGYPQSIQIVAHPAKDAELLAFATEFAGSVKSRTE' A
#
# COMPACT_ATOMS: atom_id res chain seq x y z
N MET A 1 -26.78 -4.64 24.98
CA MET A 1 -26.15 -3.34 25.27
C MET A 1 -24.66 -3.60 25.40
N PHE A 2 -23.89 -3.35 24.34
CA PHE A 2 -22.43 -3.44 24.34
C PHE A 2 -21.87 -2.02 24.29
N PRO A 3 -20.78 -1.70 25.01
CA PRO A 3 -20.31 -0.33 25.13
C PRO A 3 -19.72 0.16 23.81
N THR A 4 -20.06 1.40 23.48
CA THR A 4 -19.58 2.16 22.32
C THR A 4 -18.08 2.39 22.44
N GLN A 5 -17.30 1.76 21.56
CA GLN A 5 -15.86 2.02 21.45
C GLN A 5 -15.64 3.37 20.76
N VAL A 6 -15.38 4.39 21.58
CA VAL A 6 -14.98 5.73 21.15
C VAL A 6 -13.58 5.66 20.55
N GLY A 7 -13.42 6.10 19.29
CA GLY A 7 -12.09 6.51 18.78
C GLY A 7 -11.52 5.80 17.55
N MET A 8 -12.27 4.99 16.81
CA MET A 8 -11.83 4.53 15.48
C MET A 8 -12.51 5.38 14.42
N SER A 9 -11.77 6.31 13.80
CA SER A 9 -12.15 6.82 12.47
C SER A 9 -12.37 5.60 11.59
N PRO A 10 -13.51 5.47 10.87
CA PRO A 10 -13.77 4.29 10.06
C PRO A 10 -12.67 4.22 9.00
N VAL A 11 -11.66 3.39 9.23
CA VAL A 11 -10.78 2.92 8.16
C VAL A 11 -11.71 2.10 7.29
N GLN A 12 -12.24 2.78 6.28
CA GLN A 12 -13.34 2.35 5.45
C GLN A 12 -13.02 0.95 4.88
N PRO A 13 -14.01 0.04 4.75
CA PRO A 13 -13.84 -1.23 4.03
C PRO A 13 -13.30 -1.04 2.60
N VAL A 14 -13.36 0.18 2.07
CA VAL A 14 -12.75 0.63 0.81
C VAL A 14 -11.23 0.46 0.76
N TYR A 15 -10.50 0.68 1.87
CA TYR A 15 -9.03 0.58 1.86
C TYR A 15 -8.53 -0.88 1.84
N MET A 16 -9.31 -1.79 2.43
CA MET A 16 -9.01 -3.24 2.43
C MET A 16 -9.25 -3.90 1.07
N HIS A 17 -9.99 -3.25 0.17
CA HIS A 17 -10.35 -3.81 -1.14
C HIS A 17 -9.12 -4.16 -1.99
N TYR A 18 -8.04 -3.41 -1.83
CA TYR A 18 -6.82 -3.59 -2.62
C TYR A 18 -5.86 -4.65 -2.08
N SER A 19 -5.96 -5.01 -0.79
CA SER A 19 -5.03 -5.94 -0.14
C SER A 19 -5.60 -7.32 0.15
N GLN A 20 -6.91 -7.44 0.36
CA GLN A 20 -7.57 -8.72 0.68
C GLN A 20 -7.36 -9.86 -0.34
N PRO A 21 -7.47 -9.66 -1.66
CA PRO A 21 -7.32 -10.79 -2.59
C PRO A 21 -5.90 -11.38 -2.55
N PHE A 22 -4.87 -10.55 -2.39
CA PHE A 22 -3.48 -11.01 -2.40
C PHE A 22 -3.05 -11.63 -1.07
N ASN A 23 -3.58 -11.15 0.05
CA ASN A 23 -3.38 -11.75 1.36
C ASN A 23 -3.95 -13.17 1.43
N VAL A 24 -5.12 -13.42 0.83
CA VAL A 24 -5.73 -14.76 0.77
C VAL A 24 -4.96 -15.70 -0.14
N LEU A 25 -4.39 -15.18 -1.24
CA LEU A 25 -3.60 -15.96 -2.20
C LEU A 25 -2.15 -16.21 -1.73
N GLY A 26 -1.69 -15.54 -0.67
CA GLY A 26 -0.31 -15.63 -0.19
C GLY A 26 0.72 -15.02 -1.14
N TRP A 27 0.30 -14.06 -1.97
CA TRP A 27 1.16 -13.46 -2.97
C TRP A 27 2.06 -12.39 -2.34
N PRO A 28 3.34 -12.30 -2.73
CA PRO A 28 4.23 -11.30 -2.21
C PRO A 28 3.76 -9.91 -2.64
N ALA A 29 3.65 -9.00 -1.67
CA ALA A 29 3.22 -7.62 -1.87
C ALA A 29 4.09 -6.66 -1.07
N VAL A 30 4.40 -5.51 -1.63
CA VAL A 30 5.15 -4.43 -0.97
C VAL A 30 4.44 -3.10 -1.19
N VAL A 31 4.47 -2.24 -0.17
CA VAL A 31 3.86 -0.91 -0.23
C VAL A 31 4.97 0.12 -0.20
N VAL A 32 4.93 1.03 -1.17
CA VAL A 32 5.91 2.12 -1.32
C VAL A 32 5.21 3.48 -1.31
N PRO A 33 5.80 4.52 -0.71
CA PRO A 33 5.25 5.87 -0.78
C PRO A 33 5.16 6.35 -2.21
N TRP A 34 4.00 6.88 -2.59
CA TRP A 34 3.81 7.62 -3.82
C TRP A 34 3.84 9.07 -3.39
N HIS A 35 4.89 9.81 -3.76
CA HIS A 35 5.21 11.16 -3.24
C HIS A 35 4.17 12.25 -3.61
N THR A 36 2.92 11.89 -3.81
CA THR A 36 1.77 12.76 -3.97
C THR A 36 0.92 12.73 -2.69
N THR A 37 0.21 13.82 -2.47
CA THR A 37 -0.85 13.89 -1.46
C THR A 37 -2.21 13.81 -2.16
N ASP A 38 -3.20 13.23 -1.49
CA ASP A 38 -4.57 13.31 -1.96
C ASP A 38 -5.13 14.74 -1.84
N SER A 39 -6.37 14.95 -2.30
CA SER A 39 -7.03 16.27 -2.24
C SER A 39 -7.24 16.81 -0.82
N ALA A 40 -7.08 15.97 0.21
CA ALA A 40 -7.17 16.34 1.61
C ALA A 40 -5.78 16.51 2.27
N GLY A 41 -4.69 16.34 1.52
CA GLY A 41 -3.32 16.50 1.99
C GLY A 41 -2.70 15.25 2.64
N TYR A 42 -3.36 14.09 2.55
CA TYR A 42 -2.82 12.85 3.11
C TYR A 42 -1.84 12.17 2.15
N PRO A 43 -0.75 11.57 2.66
CA PRO A 43 0.24 10.88 1.84
C PRO A 43 -0.36 9.67 1.15
N GLN A 44 -0.10 9.52 -0.15
CA GLN A 44 -0.53 8.36 -0.93
C GLN A 44 0.56 7.29 -0.99
N SER A 45 0.15 6.04 -1.21
CA SER A 45 1.06 4.91 -1.37
C SER A 45 0.55 3.99 -2.47
N ILE A 46 1.45 3.22 -3.05
CA ILE A 46 1.14 2.19 -4.05
C ILE A 46 1.52 0.84 -3.49
N GLN A 47 0.61 -0.12 -3.62
CA GLN A 47 0.86 -1.54 -3.38
C GLN A 47 1.27 -2.20 -4.69
N ILE A 48 2.44 -2.80 -4.71
CA ILE A 48 2.94 -3.60 -5.82
C ILE A 48 2.84 -5.07 -5.41
N VAL A 49 2.27 -5.91 -6.26
CA VAL A 49 2.09 -7.33 -6.01
C VAL A 49 2.79 -8.12 -7.11
N ALA A 50 3.54 -9.15 -6.71
CA ALA A 50 4.15 -10.08 -7.64
C ALA A 50 3.50 -11.47 -7.57
N HIS A 51 3.83 -12.30 -8.56
CA HIS A 51 3.47 -13.72 -8.54
C HIS A 51 4.15 -14.43 -7.35
N PRO A 52 3.58 -15.55 -6.84
CA PRO A 52 4.23 -16.39 -5.85
C PRO A 52 5.70 -16.69 -6.14
N ALA A 53 6.52 -16.68 -5.09
CA ALA A 53 7.97 -16.95 -5.09
C ALA A 53 8.85 -15.94 -5.86
N LYS A 54 8.32 -14.75 -6.18
CA LYS A 54 9.07 -13.66 -6.84
C LYS A 54 9.45 -12.51 -5.89
N ASP A 55 9.61 -12.81 -4.60
CA ASP A 55 9.88 -11.83 -3.55
C ASP A 55 11.12 -10.97 -3.84
N ALA A 56 12.20 -11.59 -4.33
CA ALA A 56 13.45 -10.89 -4.67
C ALA A 56 13.28 -9.92 -5.84
N GLU A 57 12.52 -10.32 -6.86
CA GLU A 57 12.23 -9.50 -8.04
C GLU A 57 11.28 -8.34 -7.68
N LEU A 58 10.29 -8.62 -6.83
CA LEU A 58 9.38 -7.61 -6.29
C LEU A 58 10.15 -6.55 -5.50
N LEU A 59 11.10 -6.97 -4.65
CA LEU A 59 11.87 -6.05 -3.83
C LEU A 59 12.86 -5.22 -4.66
N ALA A 60 13.50 -5.84 -5.66
CA ALA A 60 14.36 -5.13 -6.61
C ALA A 60 13.59 -4.06 -7.37
N PHE A 61 12.42 -4.42 -7.92
CA PHE A 61 11.54 -3.49 -8.62
C PHE A 61 11.05 -2.38 -7.71
N ALA A 62 10.61 -2.69 -6.49
CA ALA A 62 10.13 -1.68 -5.55
C ALA A 62 11.22 -0.69 -5.13
N THR A 63 12.46 -1.16 -5.02
CA THR A 63 13.63 -0.32 -4.71
C THR A 63 13.93 0.65 -5.86
N GLU A 64 13.99 0.14 -7.09
CA GLU A 64 14.18 0.97 -8.29
C GLU A 64 13.04 1.98 -8.46
N PHE A 65 11.80 1.52 -8.30
CA PHE A 65 10.60 2.35 -8.39
C PHE A 65 10.62 3.47 -7.36
N ALA A 66 10.87 3.15 -6.07
CA ALA A 66 10.95 4.16 -5.03
C ALA A 66 12.08 5.17 -5.28
N GLY A 67 13.21 4.74 -5.85
CA GLY A 67 14.29 5.62 -6.29
C GLY A 67 13.86 6.57 -7.41
N SER A 68 13.14 6.07 -8.42
CA SER A 68 12.67 6.85 -9.57
C SER A 68 11.63 7.91 -9.21
N VAL A 69 10.77 7.63 -8.22
CA VAL A 69 9.74 8.58 -7.77
C VAL A 69 10.39 9.73 -6.98
N LYS A 70 11.46 9.45 -6.21
CA LYS A 70 12.23 10.50 -5.52
C LYS A 70 12.87 11.48 -6.50
N SER A 71 13.52 10.98 -7.56
CA SER A 71 14.23 11.82 -8.53
C SER A 71 13.33 12.71 -9.40
N ARG A 72 12.02 12.46 -9.45
CA ARG A 72 11.09 13.23 -10.31
C ARG A 72 10.60 14.53 -9.66
N THR A 73 11.00 14.79 -8.43
CA THR A 73 10.51 15.90 -7.61
C THR A 73 11.63 16.86 -7.22
N GLU A 74 12.87 16.61 -7.66
CA GLU A 74 14.04 17.49 -7.52
C GLU A 74 14.29 18.31 -8.78
#